data_AF-A0A9N9VNX9-F1
#
_entry.id   AF-A0A9N9VNX9-F1
#
_cell.length_a   1.000
_cell.length_b   1.000
_cell.length_c   1.000
_cell.angle_alpha   90.00
_cell.angle_beta   90.00
_cell.angle_gamma   90.00
#
_symmetry.space_group_name_H-M   'P 1'
#
loop_
_entity.id
_entity.type
_entity.pdbx_description
1 polymer ?
#
loop_
_entity_poly.entity_id
_entity_poly.type
_entity_poly.pdbx_seq_one_letter_code
_entity_poly.pdbx_strand_id
1 'polypeptide(L)'
;MFMLRNERVGSALGAFADSIHCWYPVLSFEFPTNFFSFLSGHVSSLVDTCLAVLALAIGSLAEKGNIAEALHERPDAPYYDEAAGMLQDVLCDYTIYSMCRLKPCQAHDYILMASFKAQNMLKSRTFSDDNSRSESLQRAYWAVLLIESELAVQLDLAESGIWKYDDNVPLPAGDHIWQHPRETNLSPDSGMDHLSPQDSSDLTRSYFMAEIAMRRMLQRCTTSASKSAGGHLRYAPLVAAELEL
;
A
#
# COMPACT_ATOMS: atom_id res chain seq x y z
N MET A 1 7.42 24.14 -22.15
CA MET A 1 6.16 23.59 -21.61
C MET A 1 6.21 22.07 -21.41
N PHE A 2 6.74 21.29 -22.36
CA PHE A 2 6.90 19.81 -22.23
C PHE A 2 7.92 19.38 -21.15
N MET A 3 9.07 20.08 -21.05
CA MET A 3 10.11 19.82 -20.03
C MET A 3 9.60 20.04 -18.58
N LEU A 4 8.92 21.16 -18.33
CA LEU A 4 8.32 21.47 -17.01
C LEU A 4 7.22 20.48 -16.59
N ARG A 5 6.50 19.89 -17.55
CA ARG A 5 5.52 18.83 -17.27
C ARG A 5 6.23 17.54 -16.86
N ASN A 6 7.36 17.23 -17.50
CA ASN A 6 8.15 16.03 -17.20
C ASN A 6 8.87 16.12 -15.84
N GLU A 7 9.38 17.30 -15.48
CA GLU A 7 9.98 17.54 -14.15
C GLU A 7 8.96 17.37 -13.01
N ARG A 8 7.74 17.91 -13.17
CA ARG A 8 6.66 17.72 -12.19
C ARG A 8 6.21 16.28 -12.07
N VAL A 9 6.14 15.56 -13.19
CA VAL A 9 5.77 14.14 -13.21
C VAL A 9 6.84 13.28 -12.53
N GLY A 10 8.12 13.55 -12.80
CA GLY A 10 9.24 12.86 -12.15
C GLY A 10 9.30 13.15 -10.64
N SER A 11 9.11 14.40 -10.25
CA SER A 11 9.06 14.81 -8.84
C SER A 11 7.88 14.16 -8.10
N ALA A 12 6.69 14.13 -8.70
CA ALA A 12 5.52 13.50 -8.10
C ALA A 12 5.74 11.98 -7.95
N LEU A 13 6.31 11.34 -8.97
CA LEU A 13 6.63 9.92 -8.93
C LEU A 13 7.65 9.60 -7.82
N GLY A 14 8.68 10.43 -7.66
CA GLY A 14 9.66 10.31 -6.58
C GLY A 14 9.03 10.49 -5.20
N ALA A 15 8.20 11.52 -5.03
CA ALA A 15 7.48 11.77 -3.79
C ALA A 15 6.53 10.62 -3.41
N PHE A 16 5.85 10.02 -4.40
CA PHE A 16 5.04 8.82 -4.23
C PHE A 16 5.89 7.63 -3.77
N ALA A 17 7.03 7.40 -4.43
CA ALA A 17 7.92 6.29 -4.08
C ALA A 17 8.46 6.41 -2.66
N ASP A 18 8.88 7.62 -2.27
CA ASP A 18 9.51 7.88 -0.98
C ASP A 18 8.52 7.97 0.18
N SER A 19 7.30 8.40 -0.06
CA SER A 19 6.30 8.60 1.01
C SER A 19 5.35 7.41 1.17
N ILE A 20 5.12 6.63 0.10
CA ILE A 20 4.02 5.65 0.04
C ILE A 20 4.55 4.26 -0.29
N HIS A 21 5.19 4.11 -1.45
CA HIS A 21 5.59 2.79 -1.97
C HIS A 21 6.63 2.12 -1.07
N CYS A 22 7.45 2.90 -0.36
CA CYS A 22 8.39 2.38 0.62
C CYS A 22 7.73 1.66 1.82
N TRP A 23 6.48 1.99 2.15
CA TRP A 23 5.68 1.36 3.21
C TRP A 23 4.73 0.30 2.66
N TYR A 24 4.24 0.51 1.44
CA TYR A 24 3.25 -0.34 0.77
C TYR A 24 3.73 -0.71 -0.64
N PRO A 25 4.70 -1.63 -0.77
CA PRO A 25 5.40 -1.86 -2.02
C PRO A 25 4.60 -2.73 -2.99
N VAL A 26 3.40 -2.31 -3.40
CA VAL A 26 2.47 -3.12 -4.22
C VAL A 26 2.80 -3.13 -5.72
N LEU A 27 3.55 -2.13 -6.21
CA LEU A 27 3.88 -2.04 -7.65
C LEU A 27 4.97 -3.03 -8.07
N SER A 28 4.76 -3.66 -9.22
CA SER A 28 5.72 -4.59 -9.82
C SER A 28 6.86 -3.86 -10.54
N PHE A 29 7.98 -4.52 -10.75
CA PHE A 29 9.13 -4.00 -11.50
C PHE A 29 8.80 -3.57 -12.94
N GLU A 30 7.68 -4.00 -13.51
CA GLU A 30 7.20 -3.59 -14.85
C GLU A 30 6.57 -2.20 -14.85
N PHE A 31 6.18 -1.71 -13.67
CA PHE A 31 5.47 -0.44 -13.51
C PHE A 31 6.17 0.75 -14.19
N PRO A 32 7.50 0.97 -14.08
CA PRO A 32 8.16 2.10 -14.75
C PRO A 32 8.01 2.06 -16.26
N THR A 33 8.14 0.87 -16.85
CA THR A 33 7.98 0.69 -18.30
C THR A 33 6.58 1.08 -18.73
N ASN A 34 5.56 0.61 -17.99
CA ASN A 34 4.15 0.94 -18.26
C ASN A 34 3.86 2.44 -18.02
N PHE A 35 4.47 3.02 -16.98
CA PHE A 35 4.35 4.43 -16.63
C PHE A 35 4.94 5.34 -17.72
N PHE A 36 6.16 5.08 -18.19
CA PHE A 36 6.79 5.86 -19.24
C PHE A 36 6.11 5.66 -20.62
N SER A 37 5.58 4.46 -20.87
CA SER A 37 4.73 4.17 -22.02
C SER A 37 3.48 5.07 -22.02
N PHE A 38 2.78 5.13 -20.88
CA PHE A 38 1.65 6.03 -20.65
C PHE A 38 2.02 7.50 -20.89
N LEU A 39 3.13 7.99 -20.31
CA LEU A 39 3.58 9.37 -20.51
C LEU A 39 3.91 9.71 -21.96
N SER A 40 4.38 8.71 -22.72
CA SER A 40 4.69 8.83 -24.14
C SER A 40 3.44 8.76 -25.03
N GLY A 41 2.24 8.68 -24.44
CA GLY A 41 0.96 8.59 -25.15
C GLY A 41 0.66 7.20 -25.73
N HIS A 42 1.40 6.18 -25.32
CA HIS A 42 1.11 4.80 -25.72
C HIS A 42 0.04 4.21 -24.79
N VAL A 43 -0.99 3.62 -25.39
CA VAL A 43 -2.09 3.00 -24.64
C VAL A 43 -1.58 1.71 -24.00
N SER A 44 -1.41 1.74 -22.68
CA SER A 44 -1.20 0.55 -21.85
C SER A 44 -2.56 -0.05 -21.45
N SER A 45 -2.59 -1.11 -20.65
CA SER A 45 -3.89 -1.62 -20.16
C SER A 45 -4.61 -0.54 -19.33
N LEU A 46 -5.95 -0.63 -19.23
CA LEU A 46 -6.73 0.30 -18.40
C LEU A 46 -6.25 0.29 -16.95
N VAL A 47 -5.83 -0.89 -16.46
CA VAL A 47 -5.24 -1.05 -15.13
C VAL A 47 -3.95 -0.26 -15.03
N ASP A 48 -2.99 -0.47 -15.93
CA ASP A 48 -1.70 0.23 -15.91
C ASP A 48 -1.85 1.75 -15.99
N THR A 49 -2.79 2.21 -16.81
CA THR A 49 -3.10 3.63 -16.96
C THR A 49 -3.68 4.19 -15.65
N CYS A 50 -4.62 3.47 -15.03
CA CYS A 50 -5.18 3.84 -13.74
C CYS A 50 -4.10 3.87 -12.64
N LEU A 51 -3.19 2.90 -12.62
CA LEU A 51 -2.06 2.86 -11.69
C LEU A 51 -1.13 4.06 -11.86
N ALA A 52 -0.77 4.40 -13.10
CA ALA A 52 0.11 5.52 -13.40
C ALA A 52 -0.52 6.85 -12.95
N VAL A 53 -1.81 7.06 -13.25
CA VAL A 53 -2.54 8.27 -12.87
C VAL A 53 -2.72 8.35 -11.34
N LEU A 54 -2.98 7.23 -10.66
CA LEU A 54 -3.07 7.19 -9.19
C LEU A 54 -1.72 7.50 -8.52
N ALA A 55 -0.62 6.94 -9.03
CA ALA A 55 0.72 7.26 -8.53
C ALA A 55 1.02 8.76 -8.66
N LEU A 56 0.61 9.39 -9.77
CA LEU A 56 0.73 10.84 -9.97
C LEU A 56 -0.14 11.65 -9.01
N ALA A 57 -1.40 11.24 -8.80
CA ALA A 57 -2.31 11.91 -7.89
C ALA A 57 -1.76 11.91 -6.46
N ILE A 58 -1.33 10.75 -5.97
CA ILE A 58 -0.81 10.58 -4.61
C ILE A 58 0.55 11.29 -4.47
N GLY A 59 1.42 11.15 -5.47
CA GLY A 59 2.72 11.81 -5.51
C GLY A 59 2.62 13.33 -5.42
N SER A 60 1.71 13.92 -6.20
CA SER A 60 1.47 15.37 -6.20
C SER A 60 0.99 15.90 -4.84
N LEU A 61 0.27 15.08 -4.05
CA LEU A 61 -0.09 15.42 -2.67
C LEU A 61 1.11 15.28 -1.72
N ALA A 62 1.92 14.23 -1.89
CA ALA A 62 3.08 13.98 -1.05
C ALA A 62 4.15 15.08 -1.18
N GLU A 63 4.30 15.67 -2.38
CA GLU A 63 5.24 16.77 -2.64
C GLU A 63 5.05 18.00 -1.76
N LYS A 64 3.82 18.27 -1.30
CA LYS A 64 3.52 19.52 -0.60
C LYS A 64 4.14 19.58 0.79
N GLY A 65 4.56 18.46 1.39
CA GLY A 65 5.18 18.39 2.72
C GLY A 65 4.25 18.77 3.88
N ASN A 66 3.32 19.70 3.66
CA ASN A 66 2.27 20.14 4.56
C ASN A 66 0.90 19.62 4.07
N ILE A 67 0.21 18.91 4.96
CA ILE A 67 -1.10 18.32 4.70
C ILE A 67 -2.15 19.40 4.44
N ALA A 68 -2.17 20.48 5.23
CA ALA A 68 -3.20 21.51 5.13
C ALA A 68 -3.14 22.24 3.78
N GLU A 69 -1.93 22.51 3.29
CA GLU A 69 -1.70 23.12 1.97
C GLU A 69 -2.09 22.16 0.84
N ALA A 70 -1.72 20.88 0.95
CA ALA A 70 -2.10 19.85 -0.03
C ALA A 70 -3.62 19.72 -0.16
N LEU A 71 -4.34 19.75 0.96
CA LEU A 71 -5.80 19.68 1.01
C LEU A 71 -6.48 20.92 0.41
N HIS A 72 -5.86 22.09 0.57
CA HIS A 72 -6.38 23.35 0.04
C HIS A 72 -6.13 23.49 -1.47
N GLU A 73 -4.91 23.23 -1.92
CA GLU A 73 -4.52 23.42 -3.33
C GLU A 73 -4.98 22.29 -4.24
N ARG A 74 -5.23 21.09 -3.69
CA ARG A 74 -5.68 19.89 -4.42
C ARG A 74 -4.90 19.63 -5.72
N PRO A 75 -3.55 19.51 -5.66
CA PRO A 75 -2.75 19.23 -6.84
C PRO A 75 -3.03 17.85 -7.45
N ASP A 76 -3.64 16.95 -6.68
CA ASP A 76 -4.14 15.64 -7.12
C ASP A 76 -5.34 15.71 -8.03
N ALA A 77 -6.20 16.74 -7.91
CA ALA A 77 -7.54 16.76 -8.51
C ALA A 77 -7.59 16.33 -9.99
N PRO A 78 -6.75 16.87 -10.91
CA PRO A 78 -6.84 16.47 -12.33
C PRO A 78 -6.54 14.99 -12.55
N TYR A 79 -5.60 14.42 -11.79
CA TYR A 79 -5.26 13.01 -11.88
C TYR A 79 -6.29 12.13 -11.16
N TYR A 80 -6.77 12.57 -10.00
CA TYR A 80 -7.77 11.86 -9.22
C TYR A 80 -9.08 11.70 -10.00
N ASP A 81 -9.57 12.76 -10.65
CA ASP A 81 -10.82 12.72 -11.41
C ASP A 81 -10.70 11.78 -12.62
N GLU A 82 -9.55 11.79 -13.29
CA GLU A 82 -9.24 10.86 -14.38
C GLU A 82 -9.19 9.40 -13.88
N ALA A 83 -8.52 9.15 -12.75
CA ALA A 83 -8.49 7.83 -12.13
C ALA A 83 -9.88 7.36 -11.67
N ALA A 84 -10.68 8.24 -11.07
CA ALA A 84 -12.05 7.95 -10.61
C ALA A 84 -12.96 7.52 -11.76
N GLY A 85 -12.78 8.10 -12.95
CA GLY A 85 -13.48 7.66 -14.17
C GLY A 85 -13.10 6.24 -14.61
N MET A 86 -11.84 5.82 -14.37
CA MET A 86 -11.34 4.48 -14.72
C MET A 86 -11.64 3.42 -13.65
N LEU A 87 -11.87 3.85 -12.40
CA LEU A 87 -12.07 2.98 -11.23
C LEU A 87 -13.38 2.18 -11.25
N GLN A 88 -14.31 2.48 -12.15
CA GLN A 88 -15.48 1.61 -12.35
C GLN A 88 -15.11 0.22 -12.89
N ASP A 89 -13.93 0.08 -13.52
CA ASP A 89 -13.43 -1.18 -14.07
C ASP A 89 -12.18 -1.73 -13.34
N VAL A 90 -11.40 -0.89 -12.67
CA VAL A 90 -10.14 -1.26 -12.00
C VAL A 90 -10.29 -1.28 -10.49
N LEU A 91 -11.01 -2.29 -10.01
CA LEU A 91 -11.12 -2.58 -8.58
C LEU A 91 -9.83 -3.25 -8.08
N CYS A 92 -8.85 -2.48 -7.60
CA CYS A 92 -7.86 -2.92 -6.60
C CYS A 92 -6.78 -1.86 -6.30
N ASP A 93 -6.53 -1.66 -5.00
CA ASP A 93 -5.25 -1.41 -4.33
C ASP A 93 -4.63 0.01 -4.22
N TYR A 94 -5.04 1.01 -5.00
CA TYR A 94 -4.27 2.28 -5.06
C TYR A 94 -5.03 3.56 -4.68
N THR A 95 -6.35 3.48 -4.52
CA THR A 95 -7.20 4.60 -4.06
C THR A 95 -7.06 4.92 -2.59
N ILE A 96 -6.39 4.06 -1.85
CA ILE A 96 -6.59 3.98 -0.41
C ILE A 96 -5.79 5.07 0.31
N TYR A 97 -4.55 5.34 -0.09
CA TYR A 97 -3.72 6.34 0.61
C TYR A 97 -4.22 7.78 0.42
N SER A 98 -4.63 8.15 -0.80
CA SER A 98 -5.21 9.48 -1.07
C SER A 98 -6.56 9.66 -0.37
N MET A 99 -7.38 8.60 -0.31
CA MET A 99 -8.68 8.67 0.34
C MET A 99 -8.62 8.58 1.87
N CYS A 100 -7.65 7.89 2.47
CA CYS A 100 -7.45 7.86 3.93
C CYS A 100 -7.31 9.28 4.52
N ARG A 101 -6.78 10.24 3.74
CA ARG A 101 -6.58 11.63 4.19
C ARG A 101 -7.75 12.55 3.88
N LEU A 102 -8.49 12.28 2.80
CA LEU A 102 -9.51 13.20 2.25
C LEU A 102 -10.94 12.73 2.49
N LYS A 103 -11.18 11.42 2.43
CA LYS A 103 -12.50 10.78 2.50
C LYS A 103 -12.37 9.37 3.09
N PRO A 104 -12.08 9.25 4.40
CA PRO A 104 -11.70 7.96 4.99
C PRO A 104 -12.81 6.91 4.94
N CYS A 105 -14.10 7.32 4.98
CA CYS A 105 -15.21 6.39 4.78
C CYS A 105 -15.25 5.82 3.36
N GLN A 106 -14.97 6.66 2.35
CA GLN A 106 -14.90 6.19 0.97
C GLN A 106 -13.67 5.28 0.74
N ALA A 107 -12.54 5.61 1.39
CA ALA A 107 -11.35 4.76 1.40
C ALA A 107 -11.66 3.37 1.96
N HIS A 108 -12.44 3.34 3.05
CA HIS A 108 -12.86 2.11 3.71
C HIS A 108 -13.72 1.22 2.80
N ASP A 109 -14.67 1.79 2.06
CA ASP A 109 -15.46 1.03 1.08
C ASP A 109 -14.56 0.33 0.05
N TYR A 110 -13.57 1.04 -0.51
CA TYR A 110 -12.62 0.44 -1.45
C TYR A 110 -11.72 -0.62 -0.80
N ILE A 111 -11.31 -0.40 0.45
CA ILE A 111 -10.55 -1.38 1.24
C ILE A 111 -11.35 -2.66 1.45
N LEU A 112 -12.63 -2.57 1.79
CA LEU A 112 -13.48 -3.75 1.95
C LEU A 112 -13.56 -4.53 0.64
N MET A 113 -13.76 -3.84 -0.49
CA MET A 113 -13.82 -4.50 -1.79
C MET A 113 -12.50 -5.18 -2.16
N ALA A 114 -11.37 -4.49 -1.95
CA ALA A 114 -10.04 -5.05 -2.18
C ALA A 114 -9.76 -6.26 -1.27
N SER A 115 -10.13 -6.17 0.01
CA SER A 115 -10.00 -7.25 0.99
C SER A 115 -10.80 -8.49 0.56
N PHE A 116 -12.08 -8.33 0.22
CA PHE A 116 -12.89 -9.45 -0.24
C PHE A 116 -12.34 -10.07 -1.53
N LYS A 117 -11.85 -9.26 -2.47
CA LYS A 117 -11.24 -9.75 -3.71
C LYS A 117 -9.95 -10.53 -3.44
N ALA A 118 -9.05 -10.00 -2.61
CA ALA A 118 -7.82 -10.68 -2.22
C ALA A 118 -8.11 -12.02 -1.51
N GLN A 119 -9.03 -12.01 -0.54
CA GLN A 119 -9.47 -13.22 0.17
C GLN A 119 -10.07 -14.27 -0.79
N ASN A 120 -10.88 -13.85 -1.76
CA ASN A 120 -11.47 -14.75 -2.75
C ASN A 120 -10.39 -15.38 -3.64
N MET A 121 -9.44 -14.57 -4.12
CA MET A 121 -8.32 -15.04 -4.95
C MET A 121 -7.39 -16.00 -4.20
N LEU A 122 -7.16 -15.77 -2.90
CA LEU A 122 -6.38 -16.67 -2.04
C LEU A 122 -7.09 -18.02 -1.84
N LYS A 123 -8.41 -18.00 -1.61
CA LYS A 123 -9.22 -19.22 -1.43
C LYS A 123 -9.37 -20.05 -2.69
N SER A 124 -9.52 -19.40 -3.84
CA SER A 124 -9.79 -20.08 -5.10
C SER A 124 -8.59 -20.86 -5.65
N ARG A 125 -7.41 -20.78 -5.00
CA ARG A 125 -6.14 -21.42 -5.43
C ARG A 125 -5.83 -21.22 -6.92
N THR A 126 -6.38 -20.18 -7.55
CA THR A 126 -6.34 -19.98 -9.01
C THR A 126 -4.93 -19.62 -9.51
N PHE A 127 -3.93 -19.62 -8.63
CA PHE A 127 -2.58 -19.10 -8.83
C PHE A 127 -1.47 -20.10 -8.46
N SER A 128 -1.76 -21.40 -8.32
CA SER A 128 -0.78 -22.39 -7.82
C SER A 128 0.51 -22.52 -8.65
N ASP A 129 0.52 -22.06 -9.92
CA ASP A 129 1.62 -22.33 -10.85
C ASP A 129 2.45 -21.09 -11.24
N ASP A 130 2.03 -19.87 -10.87
CA ASP A 130 2.76 -18.64 -11.22
C ASP A 130 3.25 -17.90 -9.97
N ASN A 131 4.55 -18.07 -9.68
CA ASN A 131 5.20 -17.51 -8.50
C ASN A 131 5.10 -15.97 -8.43
N SER A 132 5.09 -15.29 -9.59
CA SER A 132 5.05 -13.81 -9.66
C SER A 132 3.69 -13.22 -9.28
N ARG A 133 2.61 -13.86 -9.76
CA ARG A 133 1.22 -13.45 -9.45
C ARG A 133 0.84 -13.80 -8.02
N SER A 134 1.38 -14.90 -7.49
CA SER A 134 1.26 -15.26 -6.08
C SER A 134 1.90 -14.22 -5.17
N GLU A 135 3.10 -13.74 -5.50
CA GLU A 135 3.80 -12.71 -4.75
C GLU A 135 3.05 -11.38 -4.76
N SER A 136 2.57 -10.93 -5.93
CA SER A 136 1.83 -9.67 -6.04
C SER A 136 0.53 -9.69 -5.24
N LEU A 137 -0.18 -10.82 -5.23
CA LEU A 137 -1.38 -11.01 -4.43
C LEU A 137 -1.07 -11.00 -2.92
N GLN A 138 0.05 -11.58 -2.49
CA GLN A 138 0.48 -11.53 -1.09
C GLN A 138 0.78 -10.09 -0.67
N ARG A 139 1.52 -9.33 -1.49
CA ARG A 139 1.79 -7.91 -1.23
C ARG A 139 0.49 -7.10 -1.13
N ALA A 140 -0.43 -7.29 -2.08
CA ALA A 140 -1.73 -6.63 -2.04
C ALA A 140 -2.53 -6.98 -0.78
N TYR A 141 -2.59 -8.27 -0.41
CA TYR A 141 -3.26 -8.71 0.83
C TYR A 141 -2.70 -8.01 2.06
N TRP A 142 -1.38 -8.00 2.23
CA TRP A 142 -0.74 -7.38 3.40
C TRP A 142 -0.89 -5.85 3.39
N ALA A 143 -0.80 -5.20 2.23
CA ALA A 143 -1.05 -3.77 2.12
C ALA A 143 -2.50 -3.41 2.50
N VAL A 144 -3.48 -4.15 2.00
CA VAL A 144 -4.90 -3.96 2.36
C VAL A 144 -5.12 -4.18 3.86
N LEU A 145 -4.53 -5.23 4.45
CA LEU A 145 -4.64 -5.50 5.89
C LEU A 145 -4.09 -4.34 6.73
N LEU A 146 -2.90 -3.83 6.37
CA LEU A 146 -2.29 -2.73 7.09
C LEU A 146 -3.16 -1.48 7.02
N ILE A 147 -3.64 -1.11 5.83
CA ILE A 147 -4.42 0.12 5.68
C ILE A 147 -5.82 -0.01 6.31
N GLU A 148 -6.47 -1.17 6.20
CA GLU A 148 -7.73 -1.45 6.92
C GLU A 148 -7.53 -1.26 8.43
N SER A 149 -6.41 -1.74 8.96
CA SER A 149 -6.07 -1.62 10.37
C SER A 149 -5.80 -0.16 10.79
N GLU A 150 -5.21 0.66 9.92
CA GLU A 150 -5.03 2.09 10.19
C GLU A 150 -6.36 2.84 10.25
N LEU A 151 -7.27 2.54 9.32
CA LEU A 151 -8.62 3.12 9.31
C LEU A 151 -9.43 2.71 10.55
N ALA A 152 -9.38 1.43 10.92
CA ALA A 152 -10.12 0.90 12.07
C ALA A 152 -9.67 1.46 13.42
N VAL A 153 -8.41 1.92 13.54
CA VAL A 153 -7.93 2.60 14.76
C VAL A 153 -8.56 3.98 14.92
N GLN A 154 -8.85 4.67 13.82
CA GLN A 154 -9.36 6.04 13.84
C GLN A 154 -10.89 6.11 13.80
N LEU A 155 -11.53 5.10 13.19
CA LEU A 155 -12.95 5.09 12.89
C LEU A 155 -13.58 3.74 13.23
N ASP A 156 -14.74 3.79 13.87
CA ASP A 156 -15.56 2.61 14.15
C ASP A 156 -16.32 2.18 12.88
N LEU A 157 -15.65 1.40 12.02
CA LEU A 157 -16.14 0.97 10.72
C LEU A 157 -16.29 -0.55 10.64
N ALA A 158 -17.07 -1.01 9.65
CA ALA A 158 -17.28 -2.44 9.45
C ALA A 158 -15.96 -3.17 9.09
N GLU A 159 -15.75 -4.37 9.64
CA GLU A 159 -14.57 -5.16 9.35
C GLU A 159 -14.80 -6.11 8.15
N SER A 160 -13.79 -6.27 7.29
CA SER A 160 -13.80 -7.27 6.22
C SER A 160 -13.56 -8.70 6.72
N GLY A 161 -13.03 -8.83 7.95
CA GLY A 161 -12.55 -10.09 8.50
C GLY A 161 -11.24 -10.58 7.90
N ILE A 162 -10.46 -9.69 7.27
CA ILE A 162 -9.17 -10.02 6.63
C ILE A 162 -8.19 -10.75 7.56
N TRP A 163 -8.21 -10.40 8.85
CA TRP A 163 -7.41 -11.01 9.92
C TRP A 163 -7.59 -12.53 10.08
N LYS A 164 -8.70 -13.11 9.58
CA LYS A 164 -8.93 -14.57 9.67
C LYS A 164 -7.95 -15.40 8.86
N TYR A 165 -7.20 -14.78 7.95
CA TYR A 165 -6.30 -15.46 7.03
C TYR A 165 -4.83 -15.10 7.26
N ASP A 166 -4.49 -14.25 8.23
CA ASP A 166 -3.13 -13.73 8.40
C ASP A 166 -2.10 -14.84 8.67
N ASP A 167 -2.51 -15.90 9.38
CA ASP A 167 -1.67 -17.08 9.66
C ASP A 167 -1.48 -17.98 8.42
N ASN A 168 -2.35 -17.88 7.41
CA ASN A 168 -2.34 -18.73 6.21
C ASN A 168 -1.71 -18.04 5.00
N VAL A 169 -1.61 -16.71 5.01
CA VAL A 169 -0.97 -15.96 3.93
C VAL A 169 0.53 -15.84 4.25
N PRO A 170 1.42 -16.31 3.36
CA PRO A 170 2.85 -16.19 3.59
C PRO A 170 3.29 -14.71 3.54
N LEU A 171 4.40 -14.41 4.21
CA LEU A 171 5.00 -13.09 4.14
C LEU A 171 5.60 -12.85 2.74
N PRO A 172 5.53 -11.62 2.21
CA PRO A 172 6.08 -11.30 0.90
C PRO A 172 7.60 -11.50 0.86
N ALA A 173 8.10 -12.19 -0.17
CA ALA A 173 9.54 -12.42 -0.36
C ALA A 173 10.30 -11.15 -0.78
N GLY A 174 9.58 -10.21 -1.41
CA GLY A 174 10.11 -8.96 -1.95
C GLY A 174 10.66 -9.05 -3.37
N ASP A 175 10.34 -10.14 -4.07
CA ASP A 175 10.72 -10.30 -5.47
C ASP A 175 9.88 -9.33 -6.34
N HIS A 176 10.45 -8.88 -7.47
CA HIS A 176 9.69 -8.13 -8.48
C HIS A 176 9.03 -6.83 -7.96
N ILE A 177 9.53 -6.24 -6.86
CA ILE A 177 9.11 -4.92 -6.38
C ILE A 177 9.76 -3.82 -7.23
N TRP A 178 8.97 -2.83 -7.66
CA TRP A 178 9.54 -1.62 -8.28
C TRP A 178 10.40 -0.82 -7.31
N GLN A 179 11.55 -0.34 -7.76
CA GLN A 179 12.42 0.57 -7.02
C GLN A 179 12.53 1.89 -7.77
N HIS A 180 12.20 2.99 -7.09
CA HIS A 180 12.50 4.31 -7.59
C HIS A 180 13.99 4.62 -7.36
N PRO A 181 14.76 5.02 -8.38
CA PRO A 181 16.13 5.46 -8.19
C PRO A 181 16.15 6.65 -7.23
N ARG A 182 16.66 6.46 -6.01
CA ARG A 182 16.89 7.56 -5.09
C ARG A 182 18.17 8.26 -5.52
N GLU A 183 18.05 9.51 -5.98
CA GLU A 183 19.22 10.38 -6.09
C GLU A 183 19.77 10.56 -4.67
N THR A 184 20.87 9.88 -4.38
CA THR A 184 21.56 10.04 -3.11
C THR A 184 22.18 11.44 -3.13
N ASN A 185 21.49 12.41 -2.53
CA ASN A 185 22.07 13.71 -2.18
C ASN A 185 23.14 13.51 -1.11
N LEU A 186 24.25 12.89 -1.48
CA LEU A 186 25.46 12.80 -0.67
C LEU A 186 26.27 14.06 -0.93
N SER A 187 26.23 14.99 0.02
CA SER A 187 27.31 15.97 0.18
C SER A 187 28.66 15.23 0.13
N PRO A 188 29.66 15.73 -0.62
CA PRO A 188 30.87 14.97 -0.93
C PRO A 188 31.84 14.77 0.25
N ASP A 189 31.41 14.95 1.50
CA ASP A 189 32.32 15.05 2.66
C ASP A 189 31.97 14.11 3.84
N SER A 190 31.05 13.16 3.68
CA SER A 190 30.81 12.13 4.69
C SER A 190 31.14 10.76 4.12
N GLY A 191 32.31 10.22 4.50
CA GLY A 191 32.75 8.86 4.21
C GLY A 191 31.84 7.83 4.89
N MET A 192 30.73 7.50 4.22
CA MET A 192 29.80 6.45 4.60
C MET A 192 29.47 5.65 3.35
N ASP A 193 29.59 4.33 3.47
CA ASP A 193 29.53 3.34 2.40
C ASP A 193 28.42 3.57 1.37
N HIS A 194 28.79 3.42 0.10
CA HIS A 194 27.90 3.47 -1.06
C HIS A 194 26.76 2.45 -0.89
N LEU A 195 25.54 2.90 -0.57
CA LEU A 195 24.35 2.07 -0.64
C LEU A 195 24.13 1.67 -2.10
N SER A 196 24.31 0.38 -2.39
CA SER A 196 24.08 -0.19 -3.71
C SER A 196 22.57 -0.22 -4.00
N PRO A 197 22.12 -0.28 -5.27
CA PRO A 197 20.70 -0.43 -5.61
C PRO A 197 20.02 -1.60 -4.87
N GLN A 198 20.79 -2.66 -4.60
CA GLN A 198 20.38 -3.83 -3.83
C GLN A 198 20.01 -3.49 -2.37
N ASP A 199 20.69 -2.53 -1.73
CA ASP A 199 20.41 -2.12 -0.35
C ASP A 199 19.07 -1.37 -0.24
N SER A 200 18.65 -0.67 -1.30
CA SER A 200 17.35 0.03 -1.35
C SER A 200 16.15 -0.93 -1.47
N SER A 201 16.35 -2.04 -2.20
CA SER A 201 15.40 -3.16 -2.29
C SER A 201 15.18 -3.79 -0.92
N ASP A 202 16.29 -4.07 -0.24
CA ASP A 202 16.27 -4.68 1.08
C ASP A 202 15.63 -3.75 2.10
N LEU A 203 15.82 -2.43 1.97
CA LEU A 203 15.22 -1.46 2.86
C LEU A 203 13.70 -1.38 2.74
N THR A 204 13.16 -1.24 1.51
CA THR A 204 11.70 -1.19 1.27
C THR A 204 11.02 -2.47 1.75
N ARG A 205 11.62 -3.63 1.46
CA ARG A 205 11.16 -4.91 1.98
C ARG A 205 11.17 -4.95 3.50
N SER A 206 12.25 -4.47 4.12
CA SER A 206 12.40 -4.45 5.58
C SER A 206 11.34 -3.59 6.26
N TYR A 207 11.03 -2.41 5.72
CA TYR A 207 9.96 -1.55 6.25
C TYR A 207 8.60 -2.22 6.17
N PHE A 208 8.26 -2.82 5.03
CA PHE A 208 6.99 -3.49 4.86
C PHE A 208 6.86 -4.70 5.81
N MET A 209 7.90 -5.53 5.93
CA MET A 209 7.91 -6.66 6.86
C MET A 209 7.83 -6.23 8.31
N ALA A 210 8.55 -5.16 8.69
CA ALA A 210 8.49 -4.61 10.04
C ALA A 210 7.07 -4.11 10.37
N GLU A 211 6.43 -3.41 9.44
CA GLU A 211 5.07 -2.91 9.62
C GLU A 211 4.06 -4.06 9.79
N ILE A 212 4.16 -5.12 8.96
CA ILE A 212 3.35 -6.34 9.13
C ILE A 212 3.56 -6.95 10.52
N ALA A 213 4.82 -7.12 10.93
CA ALA A 213 5.14 -7.73 12.22
C ALA A 213 4.61 -6.91 13.40
N MET A 214 4.80 -5.59 13.38
CA MET A 214 4.29 -4.68 14.39
C MET A 214 2.76 -4.71 14.45
N ARG A 215 2.08 -4.71 13.29
CA ARG A 215 0.62 -4.76 13.23
C ARG A 215 0.06 -6.06 13.77
N ARG A 216 0.68 -7.20 13.46
CA ARG A 216 0.31 -8.51 14.02
C ARG A 216 0.51 -8.56 15.53
N MET A 217 1.62 -8.01 16.03
CA MET A 217 1.87 -7.91 17.47
C MET A 217 0.79 -7.06 18.15
N LEU A 218 0.49 -5.87 17.61
CA LEU A 218 -0.55 -5.00 18.14
C LEU A 218 -1.91 -5.69 18.15
N GLN A 219 -2.28 -6.34 17.05
CA GLN A 219 -3.54 -7.09 16.94
C GLN A 219 -3.65 -8.19 17.99
N ARG A 220 -2.57 -8.94 18.24
CA ARG A 220 -2.55 -9.97 19.28
C ARG A 220 -2.68 -9.37 20.67
N CYS A 221 -2.06 -8.21 20.92
CA CYS A 221 -2.18 -7.51 22.20
C CYS A 221 -3.62 -7.04 22.45
N THR A 222 -4.28 -6.45 21.46
CA THR A 222 -5.64 -5.91 21.58
C THR A 222 -6.71 -6.99 21.60
N THR A 223 -6.48 -8.14 20.97
CA THR A 223 -7.41 -9.29 20.99
C THR A 223 -7.11 -10.31 22.09
N SER A 224 -6.09 -10.06 22.91
CA SER A 224 -5.68 -10.95 24.02
C SER A 224 -6.74 -11.08 25.11
N ALA A 225 -7.58 -10.05 25.29
CA ALA A 225 -8.73 -10.06 26.16
C ALA A 225 -9.93 -9.47 25.41
N SER A 226 -11.04 -10.21 25.38
CA SER A 226 -12.27 -9.78 24.70
C SER A 226 -13.47 -9.96 25.63
N LYS A 227 -14.56 -9.25 25.34
CA LYS A 227 -15.83 -9.42 26.06
C LYS A 227 -16.78 -10.22 25.19
N SER A 228 -17.25 -11.36 25.69
CA SER A 228 -18.30 -12.15 25.03
C SER A 228 -19.62 -11.36 24.96
N ALA A 229 -20.51 -11.74 24.04
CA ALA A 229 -21.86 -11.17 23.94
C ALA A 229 -22.66 -11.26 25.26
N GLY A 230 -22.35 -12.26 26.10
CA GLY A 230 -22.91 -12.39 27.47
C GLY A 230 -22.22 -11.55 28.55
N GLY A 231 -21.30 -10.66 28.18
CA GLY A 231 -20.59 -9.76 29.09
C GLY A 231 -19.39 -10.37 29.82
N HIS A 232 -19.11 -11.66 29.66
CA HIS A 232 -17.97 -12.33 30.29
C HIS A 232 -16.66 -11.99 29.57
N LEU A 233 -15.64 -11.59 30.33
CA LEU A 233 -14.28 -11.42 29.82
C LEU A 233 -13.70 -12.78 29.46
N ARG A 234 -13.08 -12.87 28.28
CA ARG A 234 -12.41 -14.07 27.77
C ARG A 234 -11.01 -13.70 27.34
N TYR A 235 -10.03 -14.46 27.82
CA TYR A 235 -8.68 -14.37 27.31
C TYR A 235 -8.54 -15.21 26.04
N ALA A 236 -7.63 -14.80 25.15
CA ALA A 236 -7.19 -15.62 24.05
C ALA A 236 -6.59 -16.93 24.59
N PRO A 237 -6.71 -18.07 23.86
CA PRO A 237 -6.34 -19.39 24.38
C PRO A 237 -4.94 -19.48 24.98
N LEU A 238 -3.94 -18.83 24.35
CA LEU A 238 -2.57 -18.80 24.82
C LEU A 238 -2.44 -18.06 26.17
N VAL A 239 -3.10 -16.90 26.30
CA VAL A 239 -3.07 -16.09 27.51
C VAL A 239 -3.87 -16.77 28.64
N ALA A 240 -5.01 -17.39 28.31
CA ALA A 240 -5.77 -18.19 29.26
C ALA A 240 -4.91 -19.32 29.85
N ALA A 241 -4.17 -20.05 29.01
CA ALA A 241 -3.29 -21.12 29.45
C ALA A 241 -2.13 -20.64 30.35
N GLU A 242 -1.58 -19.44 30.10
CA GLU A 242 -0.54 -18.85 30.97
C GLU A 242 -1.08 -18.35 32.32
N LEU A 243 -2.34 -17.89 32.35
CA LEU A 243 -2.99 -17.39 33.56
C LEU A 243 -3.56 -18.51 34.46
N GLU A 244 -3.68 -19.74 33.95
CA GLU A 244 -4.16 -20.92 34.69
C GLU A 244 -3.05 -21.65 35.48
N LEU A 245 -1.98 -20.94 35.89
CA LEU A 245 -0.93 -21.45 36.79
C LEU A 245 -1.41 -21.60 38.25
#